data_AF-A0A658IEF8-F1
#
_entry.id   AF-A0A658IEF8-F1
#
_cell.length_a   1.000
_cell.length_b   1.000
_cell.length_c   1.000
_cell.angle_alpha   90.00
_cell.angle_beta   90.00
_cell.angle_gamma   90.00
#
_symmetry.space_group_name_H-M   'P 1'
#
loop_
_entity.id
_entity.type
_entity.pdbx_description
1 polymer ?
#
loop_
_entity_poly.entity_id
_entity_poly.type
_entity_poly.pdbx_seq_one_letter_code
_entity_poly.pdbx_strand_id
1 'polypeptide(L)' 'FNIILENVKVTGITPNLFPGSGTGTHSETIQLRYEAITWKHCDGNIIYKDSWNHRATA' A
#
# COMPACT_ATOMS: atom_id res chain seq x y z
N PHE A 1 -6.40 11.91 -0.31
CA PHE A 1 -6.48 10.63 0.42
C PHE A 1 -5.07 10.17 0.73
N ASN A 2 -4.78 9.82 1.98
CA ASN A 2 -3.43 9.42 2.41
C ASN A 2 -3.46 8.02 3.01
N ILE A 3 -2.39 7.26 2.79
CA ILE A 3 -2.15 5.94 3.38
C ILE A 3 -0.82 5.99 4.13
N ILE A 4 -0.80 5.52 5.37
CA ILE A 4 0.41 5.37 6.18
C ILE A 4 0.55 3.90 6.54
N LEU A 5 1.71 3.32 6.27
CA LEU A 5 2.04 1.93 6.56
C LEU A 5 3.15 1.87 7.61
N GLU A 6 2.99 1.02 8.62
CA GLU A 6 3.95 0.85 9.72
C GLU A 6 4.62 -0.53 9.63
N ASN A 7 5.92 -0.59 9.97
CA ASN A 7 6.74 -1.81 9.93
C ASN A 7 6.68 -2.55 8.57
N VAL A 8 6.92 -1.80 7.49
CA VAL A 8 6.80 -2.30 6.11
C VAL A 8 7.97 -3.19 5.73
N LYS A 9 7.67 -4.31 5.07
CA LYS A 9 8.65 -5.18 4.39
C LYS A 9 8.29 -5.34 2.93
N VAL A 10 9.29 -5.21 2.06
CA VAL A 10 9.16 -5.60 0.66
C VAL A 10 9.23 -7.12 0.58
N THR A 11 8.23 -7.72 -0.05
CA THR A 11 8.11 -9.18 -0.18
C THR A 11 8.34 -9.67 -1.60
N GLY A 12 8.26 -8.77 -2.58
CA GLY A 12 8.49 -9.10 -3.97
C GLY A 12 8.64 -7.83 -4.80
N ILE A 13 9.45 -7.92 -5.85
CA ILE A 13 9.60 -6.91 -6.89
C ILE A 13 9.50 -7.65 -8.22
N THR A 14 8.54 -7.26 -9.06
CA THR A 14 8.34 -7.86 -10.38
C THR A 14 8.47 -6.79 -11.46
N PRO A 15 9.60 -6.74 -12.17
CA PRO A 15 9.76 -5.85 -13.31
C PRO A 15 8.94 -6.36 -14.50
N ASN A 16 8.35 -5.42 -15.25
CA ASN A 16 7.54 -5.66 -16.43
C ASN A 16 7.95 -4.66 -17.52
N LEU A 17 8.23 -5.18 -18.71
CA LEU A 17 8.41 -4.39 -19.91
C LEU A 17 7.42 -4.88 -20.96
N PHE A 18 6.29 -4.19 -21.09
CA PHE A 18 5.27 -4.51 -22.10
C PHE A 18 5.41 -3.59 -23.31
N PRO A 19 5.70 -4.13 -24.51
CA PRO A 19 5.71 -3.35 -25.74
C PRO A 19 4.30 -2.80 -25.99
N GLY A 20 4.12 -1.48 -25.90
CA GLY A 20 2.83 -0.82 -26.12
C GLY A 20 2.16 -0.23 -24.87
N SER A 21 2.81 -0.23 -23.70
CA SER A 21 2.31 0.48 -22.50
C SER A 21 2.25 2.01 -22.65
N GLY A 22 2.76 2.56 -23.76
CA GLY A 22 2.77 4.00 -24.05
C GLY A 22 3.77 4.82 -23.23
N THR A 23 4.42 4.23 -22.22
CA THR A 23 5.38 4.93 -21.34
C THR A 23 6.80 4.99 -21.91
N GLY A 24 7.16 4.04 -22.78
CA GLY A 24 8.52 3.89 -23.31
C GLY A 24 9.57 3.41 -22.30
N THR A 25 9.16 3.03 -21.08
CA THR A 25 10.01 2.58 -19.97
C THR A 25 9.45 1.33 -19.30
N HIS A 26 10.29 0.59 -18.55
CA HIS A 26 9.82 -0.54 -17.74
C HIS A 26 8.99 -0.05 -16.54
N SER A 27 8.08 -0.91 -16.07
CA SER A 27 7.28 -0.69 -14.87
C SER A 27 7.59 -1.80 -13.86
N GLU A 28 7.45 -1.52 -12.58
CA GLU A 28 7.73 -2.50 -11.51
C GLU A 28 6.51 -2.63 -10.60
N THR A 29 6.14 -3.85 -10.27
CA THR A 29 5.15 -4.14 -9.24
C THR A 29 5.87 -4.49 -7.95
N ILE A 30 5.66 -3.69 -6.90
CA ILE A 30 6.25 -3.88 -5.58
C ILE A 30 5.18 -4.43 -4.64
N GLN A 31 5.46 -5.57 -4.01
CA GLN A 31 4.57 -6.20 -3.04
C GLN A 31 5.03 -5.88 -1.61
N LEU A 32 4.15 -5.25 -0.84
CA LEU A 32 4.43 -4.82 0.53
C LEU A 32 3.62 -5.63 1.53
N ARG A 33 4.26 -5.99 2.64
CA ARG A 33 3.57 -6.38 3.88
C ARG A 33 3.82 -5.32 4.93
N TYR A 34 2.84 -5.10 5.79
CA TYR A 34 2.88 -4.12 6.87
C TYR A 34 2.30 -4.73 8.13
N GLU A 35 2.63 -4.15 9.28
CA GLU A 35 2.03 -4.54 10.56
C GLU A 35 0.73 -3.78 10.82
N ALA A 36 0.72 -2.48 10.49
CA ALA A 36 -0.46 -1.63 10.59
C ALA A 36 -0.59 -0.71 9.39
N ILE A 37 -1.83 -0.32 9.10
CA ILE A 37 -2.21 0.59 8.02
C ILE A 37 -3.20 1.63 8.57
N THR A 38 -2.98 2.89 8.21
CA THR A 38 -3.90 3.99 8.50
C THR A 38 -4.34 4.64 7.20
N TRP A 39 -5.65 4.70 6.98
CA TRP A 39 -6.25 5.43 5.87
C TRP A 39 -6.80 6.76 6.37
N LYS A 40 -6.50 7.84 5.64
CA LYS A 40 -7.01 9.18 5.92
C LYS A 40 -7.70 9.74 4.70
N HIS A 41 -9.02 9.89 4.79
CA HIS A 41 -9.78 10.72 3.87
C HIS A 41 -9.67 12.18 4.33
N CYS A 42 -8.86 12.97 3.63
CA CYS A 42 -8.55 14.35 4.03
C CYS A 42 -9.79 15.25 3.99
N ASP A 43 -10.62 15.10 2.96
CA ASP A 43 -11.83 15.91 2.72
C ASP A 43 -13.00 15.35 3.54
N GLY A 44 -12.93 15.56 4.86
CA GLY A 44 -13.87 14.99 5.83
C GLY A 44 -13.18 14.47 7.09
N ASN A 45 -11.84 14.44 7.10
CA ASN A 45 -11.00 14.03 8.23
C ASN A 45 -11.37 12.65 8.82
N ILE A 46 -11.87 11.74 7.97
CA ILE A 46 -12.17 10.37 8.37
C ILE A 46 -10.86 9.59 8.43
N ILE A 47 -10.58 8.99 9.58
CA ILE A 47 -9.37 8.22 9.84
C ILE A 47 -9.79 6.82 10.30
N TYR A 48 -9.24 5.81 9.64
CA TYR A 48 -9.42 4.42 10.04
C TYR A 48 -8.06 3.74 10.12
N LYS A 49 -7.87 2.87 11.12
CA LYS A 49 -6.64 2.14 11.35
C LYS A 49 -6.94 0.66 11.53
N ASP A 50 -6.16 -0.16 10.87
CA ASP A 50 -6.15 -1.62 11.01
C ASP A 50 -4.74 -2.10 11.33
N SER A 51 -4.62 -3.18 12.11
CA SER A 51 -3.33 -3.82 12.36
C SER A 51 -3.48 -5.30 12.66
N TRP A 52 -2.49 -6.08 12.23
CA TRP A 52 -2.55 -7.54 12.24
C TRP A 52 -2.72 -8.12 13.65
N ASN A 53 -2.04 -7.51 14.63
CA ASN A 53 -2.03 -7.98 16.02
C ASN A 53 -3.13 -7.33 16.86
N HIS A 54 -3.93 -6.43 16.29
CA HIS A 54 -5.03 -5.79 17.01
C HIS A 54 -6.35 -6.47 16.64
N ARG A 55 -6.99 -7.10 17.63
CA ARG A 55 -8.31 -7.70 17.45
C ARG A 55 -9.37 -6.67 17.83
N ALA A 56 -10.19 -6.24 16.87
CA ALA A 56 -11.40 -5.47 17.18
C ALA A 56 -12.40 -6.40 17.90
N THR A 57 -12.71 -6.10 19.16
CA THR A 57 -13.76 -6.77 19.94
C THR A 57 -14.96 -5.84 20.08
N ALA A 58 -16.16 -6.41 20.07
CA ALA A 58 -17.44 -5.69 20.17
C ALA A 58 -17.72 -5.14 21.58
#